data_AF-M5F9K2-F1
#
_entry.id   AF-M5F9K2-F1
#
_cell.length_a   1.000
_cell.length_b   1.000
_cell.length_c   1.000
_cell.angle_alpha   90.00
_cell.angle_beta   90.00
_cell.angle_gamma   90.00
#
_symmetry.space_group_name_H-M   'P 1'
#
loop_
_entity.id
_entity.type
_entity.pdbx_description
1 polymer ?
#
loop_
_entity_poly.entity_id
_entity_poly.type
_entity_poly.pdbx_seq_one_letter_code
_entity_poly.pdbx_strand_id
1 'polypeptide(L)'
;MRTYEPSEFVSQLADNQLVEPMDLTLFGLVKADENDSSVLLFSSSFSCEQWVSIPVSLISSVAHIRNVKCKDHQHPLAKIALSEPNKEDASAVLFMQLFAQARATAPAARMKTSNGGRARQGCEVLTFDDVPYLCCDGECWIML
;
A
#
# COMPACT_ATOMS: atom_id res chain seq x y z
N MET A 1 5.09 -9.93 2.32
CA MET A 1 4.48 -11.23 2.71
C MET A 1 5.58 -12.26 2.74
N ARG A 2 5.84 -12.89 3.90
CA ARG A 2 6.83 -13.96 4.01
C ARG A 2 6.14 -15.29 3.76
N THR A 3 6.68 -16.06 2.82
CA THR A 3 6.22 -17.42 2.53
C THR A 3 7.10 -18.40 3.29
N TYR A 4 6.49 -19.44 3.85
CA TYR A 4 7.17 -20.52 4.57
C TYR A 4 6.89 -21.84 3.87
N GLU A 5 7.85 -22.76 3.87
CA GLU A 5 7.55 -24.14 3.52
C GLU A 5 6.62 -24.76 4.59
N PRO A 6 5.68 -25.67 4.24
CA PRO A 6 4.66 -26.14 5.18
C PRO A 6 5.22 -26.73 6.48
N SER A 7 6.31 -27.50 6.41
CA SER A 7 6.96 -28.10 7.58
C SER A 7 7.70 -27.06 8.44
N GLU A 8 8.33 -26.07 7.80
CA GLU A 8 8.98 -24.94 8.49
C GLU A 8 7.93 -24.11 9.24
N PHE A 9 6.79 -23.83 8.60
CA PHE A 9 5.71 -23.05 9.19
C PHE A 9 5.18 -23.72 10.47
N VAL A 10 4.90 -25.02 10.42
CA VAL A 10 4.40 -25.77 11.59
C VAL A 10 5.42 -25.75 12.73
N SER A 11 6.71 -25.90 12.43
CA SER A 11 7.77 -25.82 13.44
C SER A 11 7.83 -24.43 14.09
N GLN A 12 7.88 -23.36 13.30
CA GLN A 12 7.96 -22.00 13.83
C GLN A 12 6.69 -21.57 14.57
N LEU A 13 5.53 -22.07 14.16
CA LEU A 13 4.27 -21.87 14.88
C LEU A 13 4.31 -22.51 16.27
N ALA A 14 4.80 -23.75 16.39
CA ALA A 14 4.91 -24.45 17.67
C ALA A 14 5.87 -23.74 18.66
N ASP A 15 6.96 -23.18 18.14
CA ASP A 15 7.97 -22.48 18.94
C ASP A 15 7.66 -20.99 19.17
N ASN A 16 6.51 -20.51 18.70
CA ASN A 16 6.12 -19.09 18.71
C ASN A 16 7.19 -18.17 18.11
N GLN A 17 7.82 -18.62 17.01
CA GLN A 17 8.89 -17.94 16.27
C GLN A 17 8.42 -17.38 14.93
N LEU A 18 7.10 -17.40 14.65
CA LEU A 18 6.58 -16.77 13.44
C LEU A 18 6.90 -15.28 13.47
N VAL A 19 7.52 -14.82 12.40
CA VAL A 19 7.84 -13.40 12.22
C VAL A 19 6.63 -12.76 11.60
N GLU A 20 6.02 -11.82 12.32
CA GLU A 20 4.95 -11.00 11.76
C GLU A 20 5.49 -10.27 10.53
N PRO A 21 4.91 -10.51 9.33
CA PRO A 21 5.37 -9.85 8.12
C PRO A 21 5.11 -8.36 8.25
N MET A 22 6.18 -7.56 8.13
CA MET A 22 6.06 -6.12 8.10
C MET A 22 5.33 -5.71 6.84
N ASP A 23 4.14 -5.11 6.98
CA ASP A 23 3.33 -4.72 5.83
C ASP A 23 3.86 -3.42 5.20
N LEU A 24 4.80 -3.57 4.27
CA LEU A 24 5.32 -2.50 3.43
C LEU A 24 4.50 -2.34 2.14
N THR A 25 3.19 -2.51 2.24
CA THR A 25 2.29 -2.34 1.11
C THR A 25 1.82 -0.90 0.99
N LEU A 26 1.96 -0.38 -0.23
CA LEU A 26 1.43 0.91 -0.66
C LEU A 26 0.23 0.69 -1.59
N PHE A 27 -0.79 1.52 -1.44
CA PHE A 27 -1.93 1.56 -2.35
C PHE A 27 -2.03 2.95 -2.95
N GLY A 28 -2.16 3.01 -4.27
CA GLY A 28 -2.21 4.30 -4.95
C GLY A 28 -2.17 4.21 -6.46
N LEU A 29 -2.30 5.38 -7.10
CA LEU A 29 -2.20 5.50 -8.54
C LEU A 29 -0.75 5.34 -8.96
N VAL A 30 -0.55 4.70 -10.11
CA VAL A 30 0.78 4.51 -10.69
C VAL A 30 0.83 4.94 -12.14
N LYS A 31 2.01 5.33 -12.61
CA LYS A 31 2.33 5.47 -14.03
C LYS A 31 3.82 5.22 -14.27
N ALA A 32 4.17 4.89 -15.51
CA ALA A 32 5.58 4.84 -15.91
C ALA A 32 6.19 6.24 -15.88
N ASP A 33 7.47 6.33 -15.55
CA ASP A 33 8.25 7.53 -15.85
C ASP A 33 8.58 7.55 -17.35
N GLU A 34 8.39 8.70 -17.99
CA GLU A 34 8.59 8.86 -19.44
C GLU A 34 10.07 8.89 -19.83
N ASN A 35 10.94 9.22 -18.88
CA ASN A 35 12.38 9.39 -19.10
C ASN A 35 13.20 8.24 -18.52
N ASP A 36 12.67 7.51 -17.53
CA ASP A 36 13.38 6.43 -16.85
C ASP A 36 12.52 5.17 -16.60
N SER A 37 12.74 4.15 -17.44
CA SER A 37 12.04 2.85 -17.30
C SER A 37 12.36 2.08 -16.00
N SER A 38 13.39 2.48 -15.26
CA SER A 38 13.74 1.88 -13.97
C SER A 38 12.97 2.48 -12.78
N VAL A 39 12.07 3.43 -13.05
CA VAL A 39 11.28 4.14 -12.05
C VAL A 39 9.78 3.99 -12.32
N LEU A 40 9.04 3.73 -11.26
CA LEU A 40 7.58 3.80 -11.22
C LEU A 40 7.17 5.07 -10.47
N LEU A 41 6.30 5.88 -11.06
CA LEU A 41 5.73 7.04 -10.39
C LEU A 41 4.48 6.61 -9.61
N PHE A 42 4.45 6.92 -8.32
CA PHE A 42 3.39 6.56 -7.39
C PHE A 42 2.73 7.79 -6.79
N SER A 43 1.41 7.77 -6.65
CA SER A 43 0.65 8.78 -5.92
C SER A 43 -0.25 8.11 -4.89
N SER A 44 -0.09 8.49 -3.62
CA SER A 44 -1.00 8.06 -2.54
C SER A 44 -2.36 8.77 -2.59
N SER A 45 -2.47 9.87 -3.35
CA SER A 45 -3.74 10.53 -3.59
C SER A 45 -4.38 10.04 -4.89
N PHE A 46 -5.71 10.04 -4.91
CA PHE A 46 -6.46 9.82 -6.15
C PHE A 46 -6.52 11.08 -7.04
N SER A 47 -5.83 12.16 -6.65
CA SER A 47 -5.82 13.44 -7.37
C SER A 47 -4.69 13.57 -8.38
N CYS A 48 -3.79 12.57 -8.51
CA CYS A 48 -2.75 12.46 -9.53
C CYS A 48 -1.84 13.71 -9.70
N GLU A 49 -1.83 14.60 -8.69
CA GLU A 49 -1.12 15.89 -8.70
C GLU A 49 0.30 15.77 -8.14
N GLN A 50 0.53 14.81 -7.25
CA GLN A 50 1.81 14.58 -6.59
C GLN A 50 2.28 13.17 -6.86
N TRP A 51 3.50 13.04 -7.37
CA TRP A 51 4.11 11.77 -7.74
C TRP A 51 5.42 11.60 -6.98
N VAL A 52 5.63 10.41 -6.46
CA VAL A 52 6.87 9.96 -5.83
C VAL A 52 7.49 8.93 -6.77
N SER A 53 8.76 9.14 -7.10
CA SER A 53 9.56 8.18 -7.87
C SER A 53 9.96 7.01 -6.97
N ILE A 54 9.53 5.80 -7.35
CA ILE A 54 9.89 4.55 -6.71
C ILE A 54 10.77 3.76 -7.69
N PRO A 55 12.06 3.56 -7.37
CA PRO A 55 12.90 2.65 -8.15
C PRO A 55 12.30 1.25 -8.18
N VAL A 56 12.21 0.64 -9.37
CA VAL A 56 11.65 -0.70 -9.56
C VAL A 56 12.43 -1.76 -8.77
N SER A 57 13.73 -1.54 -8.52
CA SER A 57 14.57 -2.41 -7.69
C SER A 57 14.13 -2.51 -6.23
N LEU A 58 13.35 -1.55 -5.72
CA LEU A 58 12.80 -1.56 -4.37
C LEU A 58 11.42 -2.22 -4.29
N ILE A 59 10.86 -2.65 -5.43
CA ILE A 59 9.53 -3.24 -5.51
C ILE A 59 9.67 -4.76 -5.54
N SER A 60 9.03 -5.43 -4.59
CA SER A 60 8.95 -6.89 -4.56
C SER A 60 7.85 -7.42 -5.47
N SER A 61 6.69 -6.75 -5.50
CA SER A 61 5.59 -7.11 -6.39
C SER A 61 4.64 -5.94 -6.62
N VAL A 62 3.89 -5.99 -7.73
CA VAL A 62 2.82 -5.05 -8.06
C VAL A 62 1.59 -5.85 -8.48
N ALA A 63 0.44 -5.56 -7.86
CA ALA A 63 -0.85 -6.05 -8.32
C ALA A 63 -1.67 -4.87 -8.88
N HIS A 64 -2.07 -4.97 -10.14
CA HIS A 64 -3.03 -4.05 -10.74
C HIS A 64 -4.43 -4.37 -10.22
N ILE A 65 -5.11 -3.37 -9.67
CA ILE A 65 -6.46 -3.55 -9.11
C ILE A 65 -7.50 -3.15 -10.15
N ARG A 66 -7.41 -1.92 -10.66
CA ARG A 66 -8.27 -1.36 -11.71
C ARG A 66 -7.70 -0.06 -12.25
N ASN A 67 -8.34 0.52 -13.26
CA ASN A 67 -8.05 1.90 -13.66
C ASN A 67 -9.03 2.86 -12.96
N VAL A 68 -8.50 3.99 -12.50
CA VAL A 68 -9.27 5.08 -11.88
C VAL A 68 -9.14 6.32 -12.74
N LYS A 69 -10.27 6.98 -12.97
CA LYS A 69 -10.30 8.25 -13.70
C LYS A 69 -9.88 9.38 -12.76
N CYS A 70 -8.84 10.12 -13.14
CA CYS A 70 -8.43 11.34 -12.48
C CYS A 70 -8.70 12.50 -13.44
N LYS A 71 -9.71 13.34 -13.13
CA LYS A 71 -10.16 14.45 -14.00
C LYS A 71 -10.37 14.00 -15.47
N ASP A 72 -9.45 14.34 -16.36
CA ASP A 72 -9.48 14.13 -17.81
C ASP A 72 -8.65 12.92 -18.28
N HIS A 73 -7.96 12.22 -17.40
CA HIS A 73 -7.11 11.08 -17.73
C HIS A 73 -7.40 9.87 -16.81
N GLN A 74 -6.74 8.74 -17.10
CA GLN A 74 -6.90 7.50 -16.33
C GLN A 74 -5.54 6.96 -15.90
N HIS A 75 -5.47 6.49 -14.67
CA HIS A 75 -4.28 5.83 -14.12
C HIS A 75 -4.64 4.46 -13.53
N PRO A 76 -3.76 3.47 -13.69
CA PRO A 76 -3.83 2.23 -12.92
C PRO A 76 -3.75 2.54 -11.42
N LEU A 77 -4.69 1.98 -10.67
CA LEU A 77 -4.59 1.81 -9.24
C LEU A 77 -3.92 0.47 -8.96
N ALA A 78 -2.88 0.49 -8.14
CA ALA A 78 -2.10 -0.69 -7.81
C ALA A 78 -1.86 -0.84 -6.31
N LYS A 79 -1.67 -2.11 -5.92
CA LYS A 79 -1.07 -2.53 -4.65
C LYS A 79 0.39 -2.81 -4.92
N ILE A 80 1.30 -2.07 -4.28
CA ILE A 80 2.75 -2.22 -4.42
C ILE A 80 3.27 -2.80 -3.11
N ALA A 81 3.93 -3.95 -3.16
CA ALA A 81 4.70 -4.46 -2.03
C ALA A 81 6.17 -4.08 -2.20
N LEU A 82 6.74 -3.36 -1.23
CA LEU A 82 8.16 -3.02 -1.24
C LEU A 82 9.01 -4.21 -0.75
N SER A 83 10.22 -4.31 -1.30
CA SER A 83 11.23 -5.25 -0.84
C SER A 83 11.73 -4.89 0.56
N GLU A 84 12.04 -5.90 1.37
CA GLU A 84 12.77 -5.67 2.61
C GLU A 84 14.17 -5.10 2.29
N PRO A 85 14.63 -4.08 3.01
CA PRO A 85 15.97 -3.55 2.87
C PRO A 85 16.99 -4.60 3.31
N ASN A 86 18.20 -4.45 2.80
CA ASN A 86 19.32 -5.26 3.24
C ASN A 86 19.51 -5.11 4.76
N LYS A 87 19.59 -6.23 5.48
CA LYS A 87 19.78 -6.26 6.95
C LYS A 87 21.09 -5.62 7.40
N GLU A 88 22.08 -5.54 6.51
CA GLU A 88 23.35 -4.87 6.75
C GLU A 88 23.25 -3.34 6.67
N ASP A 89 22.20 -2.81 6.01
CA ASP A 89 21.90 -1.38 6.00
C ASP A 89 21.06 -1.01 7.22
N ALA A 90 21.75 -0.74 8.33
CA ALA A 90 21.13 -0.38 9.60
C ALA A 90 20.20 0.85 9.50
N SER A 91 20.47 1.77 8.57
CA SER A 91 19.66 2.99 8.41
C SER A 91 18.32 2.69 7.75
N ALA A 92 18.33 1.89 6.68
CA ALA A 92 17.13 1.46 5.99
C ALA A 92 16.26 0.56 6.87
N VAL A 93 16.90 -0.35 7.63
CA VAL A 93 16.21 -1.21 8.61
C VAL A 93 15.53 -0.37 9.69
N LEU A 94 16.24 0.60 10.29
CA LEU A 94 15.67 1.46 11.33
C LEU A 94 14.51 2.30 10.81
N PHE A 95 14.68 2.95 9.65
CA PHE A 95 13.61 3.75 9.05
C PHE A 95 12.36 2.91 8.80
N MET A 96 12.55 1.70 8.28
CA MET A 96 11.45 0.78 8.01
C MET A 96 10.74 0.29 9.28
N GLN A 97 11.49 0.00 10.34
CA GLN A 97 10.93 -0.33 11.66
C GLN A 97 10.14 0.83 12.27
N LEU A 98 10.63 2.06 12.16
CA LEU A 98 9.91 3.24 12.63
C LEU A 98 8.64 3.49 11.82
N PHE A 99 8.72 3.32 10.50
CA PHE A 99 7.56 3.45 9.61
C PHE A 99 6.47 2.43 9.94
N ALA A 100 6.83 1.15 10.12
CA ALA A 100 5.88 0.12 10.50
C ALA A 100 5.22 0.40 11.86
N GLN A 101 6.01 0.83 12.86
CA GLN A 101 5.48 1.23 14.17
C GLN A 101 4.54 2.43 14.06
N ALA A 102 4.88 3.44 13.25
CA ALA A 102 4.03 4.60 13.02
C ALA A 102 2.71 4.23 12.36
N ARG A 103 2.68 3.21 11.49
CA ARG A 103 1.43 2.71 10.89
C ARG A 103 0.60 1.88 11.87
N ALA A 104 1.24 1.01 12.66
CA ALA A 104 0.55 0.20 13.66
C ALA A 104 -0.06 1.03 14.79
N THR A 105 0.54 2.17 15.11
CA THR A 105 0.05 3.13 16.12
C THR A 105 -0.76 4.28 15.51
N ALA A 106 -0.88 4.34 14.17
CA ALA A 106 -1.75 5.30 13.54
C ALA A 106 -3.18 5.02 14.04
N PRO A 107 -3.88 6.00 14.64
CA PRO A 107 -5.27 5.79 14.99
C PRO A 107 -5.98 5.39 13.70
N ALA A 108 -6.56 4.19 13.66
CA ALA A 108 -7.49 3.78 12.61
C ALA A 108 -8.38 4.98 12.37
N ALA A 109 -8.27 5.61 11.20
CA ALA A 109 -8.82 6.94 10.98
C ALA A 109 -10.31 6.86 11.31
N ARG A 110 -10.68 7.27 12.52
CA ARG A 110 -12.06 7.25 12.98
C ARG A 110 -12.77 8.19 12.04
N MET A 111 -13.51 7.60 11.13
CA MET A 111 -14.32 8.27 10.15
C MET A 111 -15.12 9.35 10.89
N LYS A 112 -14.79 10.62 10.64
CA LYS A 112 -15.74 11.68 10.93
C LYS A 112 -16.90 11.39 9.99
N THR A 113 -18.01 10.92 10.54
CA THR A 113 -19.30 10.90 9.86
C THR A 113 -19.58 12.32 9.39
N SER A 114 -19.22 12.64 8.15
CA SER A 114 -19.65 13.88 7.52
C SER A 114 -21.11 13.67 7.16
N ASN A 115 -21.96 14.22 8.01
CA ASN A 115 -23.39 14.33 7.78
C ASN A 115 -23.64 14.96 6.40
N GLY A 116 -24.66 14.45 5.71
CA GLY A 116 -24.98 14.65 4.29
C GLY A 116 -24.49 15.94 3.60
N GLY A 117 -23.92 15.77 2.41
CA GLY A 117 -23.70 16.89 1.50
C GLY A 117 -22.78 16.59 0.33
N ARG A 118 -23.39 16.15 -0.78
CA ARG A 118 -22.83 16.01 -2.14
C ARG A 118 -21.86 14.84 -2.37
N ALA A 119 -22.25 14.01 -3.33
CA ALA A 119 -21.43 13.00 -3.97
C ALA A 119 -20.03 13.55 -4.25
N ARG A 120 -19.03 13.05 -3.52
CA ARG A 120 -17.65 13.21 -3.92
C ARG A 120 -17.44 12.26 -5.09
N GLN A 121 -17.45 12.80 -6.30
CA GLN A 121 -16.88 12.13 -7.47
C GLN A 121 -15.41 11.86 -7.16
N GLY A 122 -15.07 10.63 -6.81
CA GLY A 122 -13.72 10.32 -6.36
C GLY A 122 -13.62 8.98 -5.66
N CYS A 123 -12.45 8.38 -5.82
CA CYS A 123 -12.04 7.21 -5.08
C CYS A 123 -11.26 7.63 -3.84
N GLU A 124 -11.44 6.90 -2.74
CA GLU A 124 -10.59 6.96 -1.54
C GLU A 124 -10.35 5.54 -1.00
N VAL A 125 -9.20 5.33 -0.38
CA VAL A 125 -8.90 4.08 0.33
C VAL A 125 -9.21 4.31 1.80
N LEU A 126 -10.16 3.55 2.33
CA LEU A 126 -10.58 3.57 3.72
C LEU A 126 -10.18 2.25 4.37
N THR A 127 -9.74 2.30 5.63
CA THR A 127 -9.44 1.09 6.39
C THR A 127 -10.56 0.83 7.39
N PHE A 128 -11.18 -0.35 7.33
CA PHE A 128 -12.18 -0.80 8.29
C PHE A 128 -11.68 -2.11 8.93
N ASP A 129 -11.52 -2.12 10.26
CA ASP A 129 -10.98 -3.26 11.02
C ASP A 129 -9.68 -3.83 10.42
N ASP A 130 -8.72 -2.95 10.14
CA ASP A 130 -7.42 -3.24 9.49
C ASP A 130 -7.49 -3.82 8.06
N VAL A 131 -8.69 -3.92 7.48
CA VAL A 131 -8.89 -4.32 6.09
C VAL A 131 -8.98 -3.06 5.22
N PRO A 132 -8.16 -2.93 4.15
CA PRO A 132 -8.25 -1.81 3.24
C PRO A 132 -9.39 -2.00 2.23
N TYR A 133 -10.25 -1.00 2.13
CA TYR A 133 -11.35 -0.90 1.18
C TYR A 133 -11.09 0.26 0.23
N LEU A 134 -11.45 0.06 -1.02
CA LEU A 134 -11.49 1.12 -2.01
C LEU A 134 -12.93 1.58 -2.18
N CYS A 135 -13.22 2.79 -1.75
CA CYS A 135 -14.53 3.41 -1.86
C CYS A 135 -14.54 4.42 -3.00
N CYS A 136 -15.36 4.20 -4.02
CA CYS A 136 -15.55 5.16 -5.11
C CYS A 136 -17.03 5.43 -5.29
N ASP A 137 -17.42 6.70 -5.34
CA ASP A 137 -18.80 7.13 -5.62
C ASP A 137 -19.85 6.48 -4.68
N GLY A 138 -19.46 6.12 -3.47
CA GLY A 138 -20.33 5.52 -2.44
C GLY A 138 -20.35 4.00 -2.40
N GLU A 139 -19.67 3.32 -3.34
CA GLU A 139 -19.49 1.86 -3.32
C GLU A 139 -18.09 1.49 -2.83
N CYS A 140 -17.98 0.54 -1.90
CA CYS A 140 -16.72 0.09 -1.32
C CYS A 140 -16.45 -1.37 -1.64
N TRP A 141 -15.23 -1.67 -2.08
CA TRP A 141 -14.77 -3.04 -2.36
C TRP A 141 -13.54 -3.37 -1.50
N ILE A 142 -13.50 -4.58 -0.96
CA ILE A 142 -12.32 -5.09 -0.26
C ILE A 142 -11.16 -5.20 -1.26
N MET A 143 -9.99 -4.68 -0.87
CA MET A 143 -8.75 -4.86 -1.61
C MET A 143 -7.97 -6.05 -1.03
N LEU A 144 -8.32 -7.27 -1.45
CA LEU A 144 -7.60 -8.50 -1.11
C LEU A 144 -6.21 -8.50 -1.77
#